data_AF-A0A3D4QPN2-F1
#
_entry.id   AF-A0A3D4QPN2-F1
#
_cell.length_a   1.000
_cell.length_b   1.000
_cell.length_c   1.000
_cell.angle_alpha   90.00
_cell.angle_beta   90.00
_cell.angle_gamma   90.00
#
_symmetry.space_group_name_H-M   'P 1'
#
loop_
_entity.id
_entity.type
_entity.pdbx_description
1 polymer ?
#
loop_
_entity_poly.entity_id
_entity_poly.type
_entity_poly.pdbx_seq_one_letter_code
_entity_poly.pdbx_strand_id
1 'polypeptide(L)'
;MEEILPRKNTLKRPPVANITHLAVVLAAAQPEPDMNLVDKLLISAERMNISIVLIVNKIDLASSEKIEVLVKDYKAAAYPVYCVSSKYGQGM
;
A
#
# COMPACT_ATOMS: atom_id res chain seq x y z
N MET A 1 17.40 18.75 -28.71
CA MET A 1 16.24 19.22 -27.92
C MET A 1 15.75 17.99 -27.15
N GLU A 2 15.70 18.05 -25.82
CA GLU A 2 15.12 16.95 -25.04
C GLU A 2 13.60 17.06 -25.06
N GLU A 3 12.92 15.96 -25.42
CA GLU A 3 11.47 15.89 -25.53
C GLU A 3 10.88 15.11 -24.34
N ILE A 4 9.74 15.57 -23.82
CA ILE A 4 9.00 14.88 -22.76
C ILE A 4 7.95 13.97 -23.41
N LEU A 5 8.10 12.66 -23.21
CA LEU A 5 7.14 11.67 -23.73
C LEU A 5 5.76 11.78 -23.05
N PRO A 6 4.68 11.32 -23.73
CA PRO A 6 3.34 11.26 -23.14
C PRO A 6 3.31 10.47 -21.82
N ARG A 7 2.59 11.00 -20.83
CA ARG A 7 2.48 10.39 -19.50
C ARG A 7 1.41 9.30 -19.49
N LYS A 8 1.72 8.14 -18.91
CA LYS A 8 0.77 7.04 -18.69
C LYS A 8 -0.27 7.37 -17.61
N ASN A 9 0.17 8.01 -16.53
CA ASN A 9 -0.67 8.49 -15.43
C ASN A 9 0.04 9.63 -14.68
N THR A 10 -0.70 10.35 -13.83
CA THR A 10 -0.20 11.53 -13.08
C THR A 10 -0.85 11.66 -11.70
N LEU A 11 -0.05 11.74 -10.64
CA LEU A 11 -0.50 12.16 -9.32
C LEU A 11 -0.38 13.69 -9.18
N LYS A 12 -1.33 14.31 -8.48
CA LYS A 12 -1.27 15.74 -8.17
C LYS A 12 -0.43 16.04 -6.92
N ARG A 13 -0.39 15.12 -5.96
CA ARG A 13 0.31 15.27 -4.67
C ARG A 13 0.87 13.92 -4.20
N PRO A 14 2.20 13.75 -4.14
CA PRO A 14 3.21 14.62 -4.78
C PRO A 14 3.02 14.66 -6.31
N PRO A 15 3.47 15.71 -7.01
CA PRO A 15 3.36 15.81 -8.46
C PRO A 15 4.35 14.87 -9.16
N VAL A 16 3.90 13.65 -9.44
CA VAL A 16 4.71 12.60 -10.11
C VAL A 16 3.90 11.93 -11.22
N ALA A 17 4.58 11.34 -12.21
CA ALA A 17 3.95 10.72 -13.38
C ALA A 17 4.60 9.39 -13.73
N ASN A 18 3.92 8.59 -14.57
CA ASN A 18 4.40 7.29 -15.06
C ASN A 18 4.65 6.25 -13.97
N ILE A 19 3.78 6.25 -12.95
CA ILE A 19 3.85 5.32 -11.83
C ILE A 19 3.36 3.95 -12.31
N THR A 20 4.15 2.92 -12.04
CA THR A 20 3.76 1.54 -12.34
C THR A 20 3.16 0.85 -11.13
N HIS A 21 3.68 1.13 -9.95
CA HIS A 21 3.28 0.48 -8.70
C HIS A 21 3.09 1.50 -7.57
N LEU A 22 2.08 1.24 -6.73
CA LEU A 22 1.88 1.92 -5.46
C LEU A 22 2.01 0.90 -4.33
N ALA A 23 2.99 1.10 -3.46
CA ALA A 23 3.11 0.37 -2.20
C ALA A 23 2.40 1.16 -1.09
N VAL A 24 1.30 0.64 -0.58
CA VAL A 24 0.57 1.23 0.55
C VAL A 24 1.04 0.56 1.82
N VAL A 25 1.75 1.31 2.66
CA VAL A 25 2.30 0.82 3.94
C VAL A 25 1.41 1.30 5.09
N LEU A 26 0.91 0.36 5.89
CA LEU A 26 0.17 0.64 7.12
C LEU A 26 0.80 -0.11 8.30
N ALA A 27 0.60 0.41 9.51
CA ALA A 27 1.05 -0.25 10.72
C ALA A 27 -0.04 -1.20 11.25
N ALA A 28 0.34 -2.41 11.65
CA ALA A 28 -0.55 -3.35 12.36
C ALA A 28 -0.94 -2.82 13.74
N ALA A 29 -0.07 -2.03 14.36
CA ALA A 29 -0.32 -1.31 15.60
C ALA A 29 0.61 -0.10 15.75
N GLN A 30 0.16 0.88 16.54
CA GLN A 30 0.90 2.08 16.96
C GLN A 30 1.56 2.90 15.81
N PRO A 31 0.83 3.80 15.15
CA PRO A 31 -0.58 4.14 15.39
C PRO A 31 -1.53 3.05 14.87
N GLU A 32 -2.80 3.09 15.30
CA GLU A 32 -3.85 2.33 14.63
C GLU A 32 -3.93 2.76 13.15
N PRO A 33 -4.07 1.82 12.21
CA PRO A 33 -4.13 2.15 10.80
C PRO A 33 -5.43 2.89 10.46
N ASP A 34 -5.31 3.98 9.70
CA ASP A 34 -6.48 4.65 9.13
C ASP A 34 -6.94 3.91 7.88
N MET A 35 -7.91 3.01 8.07
CA MET A 35 -8.44 2.17 6.99
C MET A 35 -9.13 2.99 5.90
N ASN A 36 -9.76 4.12 6.26
CA ASN A 36 -10.37 5.02 5.27
C ASN A 36 -9.31 5.65 4.37
N LEU A 37 -8.14 5.96 4.90
CA LEU A 37 -7.02 6.46 4.09
C LEU A 37 -6.50 5.37 3.16
N VAL A 38 -6.34 4.15 3.65
CA VAL A 38 -5.91 2.99 2.84
C VAL A 38 -6.86 2.80 1.66
N ASP A 39 -8.16 2.69 1.91
CA ASP A 39 -9.16 2.50 0.85
C ASP A 39 -9.14 3.62 -0.19
N LYS A 40 -9.00 4.88 0.25
CA LYS A 40 -8.89 6.02 -0.68
C LYS A 40 -7.65 5.93 -1.57
N LEU A 41 -6.52 5.46 -1.02
CA LEU A 41 -5.30 5.25 -1.79
C LEU A 41 -5.47 4.11 -2.81
N LEU A 42 -6.06 3.00 -2.39
CA LEU A 42 -6.33 1.85 -3.26
C LEU A 42 -7.24 2.24 -4.43
N ILE A 43 -8.38 2.87 -4.14
CA ILE A 43 -9.33 3.35 -5.17
C ILE A 43 -8.67 4.35 -6.12
N SER A 44 -7.84 5.25 -5.59
CA SER A 44 -7.15 6.25 -6.42
C SER A 44 -6.14 5.60 -7.36
N ALA A 45 -5.37 4.62 -6.88
CA ALA A 45 -4.40 3.90 -7.69
C ALA A 45 -5.08 3.06 -8.79
N GLU A 46 -6.19 2.38 -8.48
CA GLU A 46 -6.94 1.63 -9.49
C GLU A 46 -7.49 2.53 -10.60
N ARG A 47 -8.08 3.67 -10.24
CA ARG A 47 -8.57 4.66 -11.23
C ARG A 47 -7.48 5.18 -12.15
N MET A 48 -6.23 5.12 -11.72
CA MET A 48 -5.05 5.57 -12.47
C MET A 48 -4.31 4.42 -13.17
N ASN A 49 -4.87 3.20 -13.14
CA ASN A 49 -4.25 1.97 -13.65
C ASN A 49 -2.84 1.74 -13.08
N ILE A 50 -2.67 1.99 -11.78
CA ILE A 50 -1.43 1.73 -11.05
C ILE A 50 -1.59 0.39 -10.32
N SER A 51 -0.63 -0.51 -10.48
CA SER A 51 -0.60 -1.78 -9.75
C SER A 51 -0.38 -1.53 -8.26
N ILE A 52 -1.06 -2.28 -7.40
CA ILE A 52 -1.04 -2.03 -5.95
C ILE A 52 -0.36 -3.19 -5.23
N VAL A 53 0.41 -2.86 -4.20
CA VAL A 53 0.84 -3.79 -3.16
C VAL A 53 0.56 -3.22 -1.78
N LEU A 54 -0.05 -4.02 -0.91
CA LEU A 54 -0.31 -3.64 0.47
C LEU A 54 0.77 -4.22 1.39
N ILE A 55 1.28 -3.40 2.31
CA ILE A 55 2.33 -3.80 3.25
C ILE A 55 1.86 -3.48 4.66
N VAL A 56 1.63 -4.54 5.44
CA VAL A 56 1.30 -4.46 6.87
C VAL A 56 2.60 -4.54 7.66
N ASN A 57 3.08 -3.38 8.11
CA ASN A 57 4.31 -3.25 8.91
C ASN A 57 4.03 -3.32 10.42
N LYS A 58 5.08 -3.44 11.23
CA LYS A 58 5.03 -3.49 12.69
C LYS A 58 4.23 -4.68 13.23
N ILE A 59 4.28 -5.81 12.53
CA ILE A 59 3.59 -7.04 12.96
C ILE A 59 4.07 -7.53 14.33
N ASP A 60 5.27 -7.12 14.75
CA ASP A 60 5.82 -7.39 16.09
C ASP A 60 5.04 -6.71 17.23
N LEU A 61 4.18 -5.73 16.92
CA LEU A 61 3.40 -4.97 17.89
C LEU A 61 1.91 -5.37 17.92
N ALA A 62 1.49 -6.36 17.13
CA ALA A 62 0.10 -6.78 17.02
C ALA A 62 -0.06 -8.31 17.23
N SER A 63 -1.23 -8.74 17.68
CA SER A 63 -1.55 -10.18 17.76
C SER A 63 -1.73 -10.77 16.37
N SER A 64 -1.50 -12.09 16.25
CA SER A 64 -1.72 -12.84 15.01
C SER A 64 -3.16 -12.70 14.51
N GLU A 65 -4.14 -12.75 15.42
CA GLU A 65 -5.57 -12.58 15.09
C GLU A 65 -5.86 -11.20 14.48
N LYS A 66 -5.28 -10.13 15.04
CA LYS A 66 -5.45 -8.77 14.51
C LYS A 66 -4.86 -8.65 13.10
N ILE A 67 -3.67 -9.21 12.90
CA ILE A 67 -3.01 -9.22 11.59
C ILE A 67 -3.85 -10.02 10.58
N GLU A 68 -4.36 -11.19 10.99
CA GLU A 68 -5.17 -12.05 10.11
C GLU A 68 -6.46 -11.36 9.66
N VAL A 69 -7.18 -10.72 10.58
CA VAL A 69 -8.38 -9.93 10.24
C VAL A 69 -8.02 -8.83 9.24
N LEU A 70 -6.96 -8.08 9.50
CA LEU A 70 -6.54 -6.97 8.67
C LEU A 70 -6.11 -7.41 7.26
N VAL A 71 -5.49 -8.58 7.13
CA VAL A 71 -5.02 -9.14 5.86
C VAL A 71 -6.15 -9.80 5.06
N LYS A 72 -7.12 -10.41 5.75
CA LYS A 72 -8.19 -11.21 5.14
C LYS A 72 -9.01 -10.40 4.12
N ASP A 73 -9.42 -9.19 4.49
CA ASP A 73 -10.31 -8.37 3.66
C ASP A 73 -9.60 -7.93 2.36
N TYR A 74 -8.34 -7.51 2.46
CA TYR A 74 -7.58 -7.09 1.28
C TYR A 74 -7.12 -8.25 0.39
N LYS A 75 -6.87 -9.43 0.96
CA LYS A 75 -6.63 -10.64 0.16
C LYS A 75 -7.89 -11.06 -0.60
N ALA A 76 -9.08 -10.95 0.01
CA ALA A 76 -10.34 -11.22 -0.68
C ALA A 76 -10.59 -10.24 -1.83
N ALA A 77 -10.13 -8.99 -1.70
CA ALA A 77 -10.10 -8.00 -2.78
C ALA A 77 -8.97 -8.22 -3.82
N ALA A 78 -8.27 -9.36 -3.77
CA ALA A 78 -7.18 -9.74 -4.67
C ALA A 78 -5.94 -8.82 -4.66
N TYR A 79 -5.75 -8.02 -3.61
CA TYR A 79 -4.51 -7.27 -3.44
C TYR A 79 -3.38 -8.18 -2.91
N PRO A 80 -2.16 -8.09 -3.46
CA PRO A 80 -0.98 -8.67 -2.84
C PRO A 80 -0.75 -8.01 -1.47
N VAL A 81 -0.69 -8.81 -0.41
CA VAL A 81 -0.45 -8.32 0.96
C VAL A 81 0.80 -8.96 1.55
N TYR A 82 1.71 -8.13 2.04
CA TYR A 82 2.94 -8.55 2.71
C TYR A 82 2.94 -8.10 4.17
N CYS A 83 3.24 -9.04 5.07
CA CYS A 83 3.39 -8.78 6.50
C CYS A 83 4.86 -8.63 6.83
N VAL A 84 5.26 -7.49 7.40
CA VAL A 84 6.67 -7.18 7.67
C VAL A 84 6.88 -6.62 9.07
N SER A 85 8.07 -6.85 9.63
CA SER A 85 8.58 -6.09 10.77
C SER A 85 9.90 -5.46 10.35
N SER A 86 9.88 -4.16 10.05
CA SER A 86 11.10 -3.42 9.74
C SER A 86 12.09 -3.39 10.91
N LYS A 87 11.60 -3.52 12.15
CA LYS A 87 12.44 -3.53 13.35
C LYS A 87 13.28 -4.80 13.47
N TYR A 88 12.71 -5.95 13.08
CA TYR A 88 13.35 -7.26 13.21
C TYR A 88 13.78 -7.86 11.86
N GLY A 89 13.62 -7.12 10.76
CA GLY A 89 13.96 -7.59 9.41
C GLY A 89 13.08 -8.76 8.91
N GLN A 90 11.90 -8.95 9.49
CA GLN A 90 11.00 -10.04 9.09
C GLN A 90 10.20 -9.65 7.85
N GLY A 91 10.11 -10.57 6.89
CA GLY A 91 9.31 -10.38 5.67
C GLY A 91 9.88 -9.38 4.66
N MET A 92 11.14 -8.99 4.82
CA MET A 92 11.90 -8.13 3.90
C MET A 92 12.77 -8.95 2.95
#